data_AF-A0A7V0V7K8-F1
#
_entry.id   AF-A0A7V0V7K8-F1
#
_cell.length_a   1.000
_cell.length_b   1.000
_cell.length_c   1.000
_cell.angle_alpha   90.00
_cell.angle_beta   90.00
_cell.angle_gamma   90.00
#
_symmetry.space_group_name_H-M   'P 1'
#
loop_
_entity.id
_entity.type
_entity.pdbx_description
1 polymer ?
#
loop_
_entity_poly.entity_id
_entity_poly.type
_entity_poly.pdbx_seq_one_letter_code
_entity_poly.pdbx_strand_id
1 'polypeptide(L)'
;KNRGDRKLYGPRRIKQELKQKGISDETISETLCDYISPDKEYESAKKLAELKLSSYKGLESKVACRRLSQFLLRRGYSPSIVYEVTRSSSKFLDTKNP
;
A
#
# COMPACT_ATOMS: atom_id res chain seq x y z
N LYS A 1 7.63 4.40 -15.73
CA LYS A 1 6.44 3.70 -15.18
C LYS A 1 6.91 2.36 -14.63
N ASN A 2 7.04 2.21 -13.31
CA ASN A 2 7.65 1.03 -12.69
C ASN A 2 6.70 -0.18 -12.82
N ARG A 3 7.16 -1.28 -13.45
CA ARG A 3 6.29 -2.42 -13.82
C ARG A 3 5.87 -3.27 -12.59
N GLY A 4 6.60 -3.19 -11.47
CA GLY A 4 6.31 -3.90 -10.22
C GLY A 4 5.07 -3.38 -9.47
N ASP A 5 4.81 -2.07 -9.50
CA ASP A 5 3.70 -1.43 -8.77
C ASP A 5 2.30 -1.81 -9.28
N ARG A 6 2.22 -2.44 -10.46
CA ARG A 6 0.95 -2.74 -11.13
C ARG A 6 0.19 -3.93 -10.52
N LYS A 7 0.85 -4.76 -9.70
CA LYS A 7 0.24 -5.97 -9.12
C LYS A 7 0.13 -5.96 -7.58
N LEU A 8 0.59 -4.89 -6.91
CA LEU A 8 0.52 -4.78 -5.45
C LEU A 8 -0.71 -3.95 -5.08
N TYR A 9 -1.81 -4.65 -4.77
CA TYR A 9 -3.06 -4.05 -4.32
C TYR A 9 -3.40 -4.52 -2.91
N GLY A 10 -3.99 -3.64 -2.12
CA GLY A 10 -4.49 -3.97 -0.80
C GLY A 10 -5.84 -4.70 -0.87
N PRO A 11 -6.26 -5.32 0.25
CA PRO A 11 -7.45 -6.16 0.35
C PRO A 11 -8.71 -5.48 -0.19
N ARG A 12 -8.90 -4.18 0.07
CA ARG A 12 -10.12 -3.45 -0.34
C ARG A 12 -10.25 -3.39 -1.85
N ARG A 13 -9.14 -3.20 -2.56
CA ARG A 13 -9.13 -3.13 -4.02
C ARG A 13 -9.29 -4.51 -4.64
N ILE A 14 -8.66 -5.54 -4.06
CA ILE A 14 -8.85 -6.93 -4.47
C ILE A 14 -10.33 -7.32 -4.32
N LYS A 15 -10.95 -7.02 -3.16
CA LYS A 15 -12.38 -7.22 -2.91
C LYS A 15 -13.24 -6.53 -3.97
N GLN A 16 -12.93 -5.29 -4.31
CA GLN A 16 -13.67 -4.55 -5.34
C GLN A 16 -13.53 -5.19 -6.73
N GLU A 17 -12.33 -5.61 -7.13
CA GLU A 17 -12.10 -6.29 -8.42
C GLU A 17 -12.81 -7.65 -8.49
N LEU A 18 -12.86 -8.41 -7.39
CA LEU A 18 -13.60 -9.69 -7.33
C LEU A 18 -15.11 -9.46 -7.43
N LYS A 19 -15.66 -8.43 -6.75
CA LYS A 19 -17.07 -8.05 -6.88
C LYS A 19 -17.44 -7.65 -8.30
N GLN A 20 -16.58 -6.88 -8.98
CA GLN A 20 -16.81 -6.48 -10.37
C GLN A 20 -16.82 -7.68 -11.32
N LYS A 21 -16.18 -8.79 -10.96
CA LYS A 21 -16.21 -10.06 -11.70
C LYS A 21 -17.42 -10.94 -11.36
N GLY A 22 -18.34 -10.47 -10.51
CA GLY A 22 -19.55 -11.19 -10.14
C GLY A 22 -19.37 -12.24 -9.05
N ILE A 23 -18.25 -12.22 -8.32
CA ILE A 23 -18.03 -13.14 -7.18
C ILE A 23 -18.81 -12.63 -5.97
N SER A 24 -19.52 -13.51 -5.27
CA SER A 24 -20.35 -13.17 -4.11
C SER A 24 -19.51 -12.65 -2.92
N ASP A 25 -20.11 -11.81 -2.08
CA ASP A 25 -19.39 -11.22 -0.94
C ASP A 25 -18.97 -12.25 0.11
N GLU A 26 -19.76 -13.31 0.25
CA GLU A 26 -19.50 -14.47 1.13
C GLU A 26 -18.21 -15.18 0.71
N THR A 27 -18.15 -15.64 -0.55
CA THR A 27 -16.96 -16.29 -1.11
C THR A 27 -15.74 -15.37 -1.06
N ILE A 28 -15.90 -14.08 -1.35
CA ILE A 28 -14.79 -13.12 -1.26
C ILE A 28 -14.28 -13.00 0.18
N SER A 29 -15.18 -12.95 1.16
CA SER A 29 -14.81 -12.72 2.55
C SER A 29 -14.12 -13.95 3.15
N GLU A 30 -14.61 -15.16 2.87
CA GLU A 30 -13.91 -16.40 3.22
C GLU A 30 -12.49 -16.42 2.61
N THR A 31 -12.40 -16.23 1.29
CA THR A 31 -11.10 -16.32 0.60
C THR A 31 -10.14 -15.21 1.01
N LEU A 32 -10.60 -13.98 1.28
CA LEU A 32 -9.70 -12.90 1.66
C LEU A 32 -9.22 -13.01 3.11
N CYS A 33 -10.06 -13.52 4.02
CA CYS A 33 -9.71 -13.69 5.43
C CYS A 33 -8.53 -14.67 5.58
N ASP A 34 -8.57 -15.76 4.82
CA ASP A 34 -7.54 -16.80 4.88
C ASP A 34 -6.22 -16.39 4.20
N TYR A 35 -6.30 -15.58 3.14
CA TYR A 35 -5.14 -15.26 2.31
C TYR A 35 -4.41 -13.98 2.71
N ILE A 36 -5.11 -12.99 3.29
CA ILE A 36 -4.53 -11.69 3.62
C ILE A 36 -4.56 -11.44 5.13
N SER A 37 -3.50 -11.88 5.80
CA SER A 37 -3.22 -11.45 7.17
C SER A 37 -2.73 -9.99 7.20
N PRO A 38 -2.88 -9.29 8.34
CA PRO A 38 -2.32 -7.95 8.53
C PRO A 38 -0.81 -7.86 8.18
N ASP A 39 -0.03 -8.88 8.55
CA ASP A 39 1.41 -8.93 8.25
C ASP A 39 1.70 -9.00 6.74
N LYS A 40 0.94 -9.82 6.00
CA LYS A 40 1.07 -9.91 4.54
C LYS A 40 0.66 -8.59 3.88
N GLU A 41 -0.39 -7.96 4.40
CA GLU A 41 -0.82 -6.64 3.93
C GLU A 41 0.29 -5.59 4.17
N TYR A 42 0.89 -5.59 5.35
CA TYR A 42 2.01 -4.71 5.72
C TYR A 42 3.21 -4.90 4.79
N GLU A 43 3.68 -6.14 4.61
CA GLU A 43 4.85 -6.44 3.79
C GLU A 43 4.63 -6.05 2.32
N SER A 44 3.43 -6.31 1.78
CA SER A 44 3.07 -5.87 0.42
C SER A 44 3.02 -4.35 0.29
N ALA A 45 2.44 -3.66 1.27
CA ALA A 45 2.37 -2.20 1.31
C ALA A 45 3.77 -1.57 1.43
N LYS A 46 4.63 -2.13 2.28
CA LYS A 46 6.03 -1.72 2.48
C LYS A 46 6.85 -1.85 1.20
N LYS A 47 6.78 -3.01 0.54
CA LYS A 47 7.46 -3.24 -0.74
C LYS A 47 7.01 -2.23 -1.80
N LEU A 48 5.71 -1.96 -1.88
CA LEU A 48 5.18 -0.96 -2.80
C LEU A 48 5.63 0.46 -2.42
N ALA A 49 5.71 0.78 -1.13
CA ALA A 49 6.20 2.05 -0.64
C ALA A 49 7.66 2.28 -1.02
N GLU A 50 8.54 1.30 -0.83
CA GLU A 50 9.95 1.35 -1.22
C GLU A 50 10.14 1.64 -2.71
N LEU A 51 9.39 0.93 -3.56
CA LEU A 51 9.38 1.18 -5.01
C LEU A 51 8.95 2.61 -5.33
N LYS A 52 7.94 3.13 -4.60
CA LYS A 52 7.38 4.44 -4.85
C LYS A 52 8.25 5.59 -4.33
N LEU A 53 8.90 5.41 -3.19
CA LEU A 53 9.77 6.41 -2.55
C LEU A 53 10.93 6.85 -3.46
N SER A 54 11.40 5.97 -4.34
CA SER A 54 12.39 6.31 -5.37
C SER A 54 11.95 7.48 -6.26
N SER A 55 10.64 7.63 -6.50
CA SER A 55 10.05 8.73 -7.29
C SER A 55 9.81 10.02 -6.51
N TYR A 56 10.06 10.01 -5.20
CA TYR A 56 9.88 11.14 -4.30
C TYR A 56 11.21 11.70 -3.77
N LYS A 57 12.35 11.24 -4.32
CA LYS A 57 13.66 11.83 -4.01
C LYS A 57 13.66 13.33 -4.29
N GLY A 58 14.20 14.11 -3.36
CA GLY A 58 14.25 15.59 -3.43
C GLY A 58 12.96 16.31 -3.02
N LEU A 59 11.91 15.58 -2.62
CA LEU A 59 10.75 16.20 -1.98
C LEU A 59 10.99 16.32 -0.47
N GLU A 60 10.44 17.37 0.13
CA GLU A 60 10.37 17.51 1.58
C GLU A 60 9.71 16.26 2.20
N SER A 61 10.27 15.78 3.31
CA SER A 61 9.83 14.57 4.02
C SER A 61 8.32 14.56 4.27
N LYS A 62 7.73 15.68 4.73
CA LYS A 62 6.28 15.83 4.95
C LYS A 62 5.48 15.66 3.65
N VAL A 63 5.96 16.24 2.55
CA VAL A 63 5.32 16.14 1.22
C VAL A 63 5.39 14.71 0.69
N ALA A 64 6.56 14.05 0.83
CA ALA A 64 6.75 12.66 0.44
C ALA A 64 5.84 11.72 1.23
N CYS A 65 5.76 11.87 2.56
CA CYS A 65 4.86 11.11 3.43
C CYS A 65 3.39 11.28 3.03
N ARG A 66 2.92 12.50 2.79
CA ARG A 66 1.54 12.77 2.34
C ARG A 66 1.24 12.11 1.00
N ARG A 67 2.16 12.22 0.04
CA ARG A 67 1.99 11.62 -1.30
C ARG A 67 2.03 10.09 -1.25
N LEU A 68 2.86 9.51 -0.40
CA LEU A 68 2.96 8.07 -0.20
C LEU A 68 1.68 7.50 0.42
N SER A 69 1.21 8.09 1.52
CA SER A 69 0.00 7.65 2.22
C SER A 69 -1.24 7.70 1.30
N GLN A 70 -1.44 8.80 0.56
CA GLN A 70 -2.51 8.89 -0.44
C GLN A 70 -2.39 7.84 -1.56
N PHE A 71 -1.16 7.54 -1.99
CA PHE A 71 -0.93 6.55 -3.02
C PHE A 71 -1.32 5.13 -2.56
N LEU A 72 -0.93 4.74 -1.35
CA LEU A 72 -1.26 3.43 -0.79
C LEU A 72 -2.78 3.28 -0.54
N LEU A 73 -3.46 4.33 -0.06
CA LEU A 73 -4.92 4.31 0.11
C LEU A 73 -5.64 4.03 -1.22
N ARG A 74 -5.21 4.67 -2.32
CA ARG A 74 -5.76 4.40 -3.67
C ARG A 74 -5.43 3.00 -4.20
N ARG A 75 -4.46 2.30 -3.60
CA ARG A 75 -4.17 0.90 -3.91
C ARG A 75 -4.99 -0.06 -3.06
N GLY A 76 -5.80 0.43 -2.13
CA GLY A 76 -6.75 -0.36 -1.36
C GLY A 76 -6.16 -0.92 -0.06
N TYR A 77 -5.02 -0.42 0.39
CA TYR A 77 -4.47 -0.76 1.70
C TYR A 77 -5.27 -0.10 2.82
N SER A 78 -5.39 -0.79 3.94
CA SER A 78 -6.11 -0.32 5.12
C SER A 78 -5.41 0.89 5.76
N PRO A 79 -6.17 1.84 6.35
CA PRO A 79 -5.57 3.05 6.93
C PRO A 79 -4.53 2.78 8.02
N SER A 80 -4.71 1.73 8.83
CA SER A 80 -3.74 1.29 9.85
C SER A 80 -2.41 0.91 9.22
N ILE A 81 -2.43 0.03 8.21
CA ILE A 81 -1.22 -0.39 7.48
C ILE A 81 -0.56 0.80 6.78
N VAL A 82 -1.35 1.68 6.16
CA VAL A 82 -0.81 2.89 5.52
C VAL A 82 -0.09 3.78 6.52
N TYR A 83 -0.66 3.98 7.72
CA TYR A 83 -0.02 4.75 8.78
C TYR A 83 1.29 4.10 9.23
N GLU A 84 1.29 2.81 9.52
CA GLU A 84 2.48 2.08 9.97
C GLU A 84 3.60 2.08 8.93
N VAL A 85 3.28 1.82 7.66
CA VAL A 85 4.25 1.84 6.56
C VAL A 85 4.81 3.24 6.34
N THR A 86 3.96 4.28 6.38
CA THR A 86 4.41 5.66 6.19
C THR A 86 5.31 6.11 7.34
N ARG A 87 4.95 5.79 8.59
CA ARG A 87 5.76 6.08 9.79
C ARG A 87 7.09 5.34 9.78
N SER A 88 7.09 4.09 9.32
CA SER A 88 8.33 3.30 9.18
C SER A 88 9.22 3.87 8.08
N SER A 89 8.62 4.34 6.99
CA SER A 89 9.32 4.92 5.83
C SER A 89 9.87 6.33 6.10
N SER A 90 9.19 7.15 6.91
CA SER A 90 9.62 8.53 7.20
C SER A 90 10.98 8.57 7.91
N LYS A 91 11.27 7.59 8.77
CA LYS A 91 12.59 7.41 9.41
C LYS A 91 13.74 7.30 8.39
N PHE A 92 13.45 6.85 7.16
CA PHE A 92 14.42 6.76 6.07
C PHE A 92 14.47 8.02 5.18
N LEU A 93 13.45 8.89 5.25
CA LEU A 93 13.40 10.15 4.50
C LEU A 93 14.16 11.25 5.23
N ASP A 94 14.09 11.28 6.56
CA ASP A 94 14.77 12.30 7.37
C ASP A 94 16.30 12.13 7.35
N THR A 95 16.81 10.93 7.07
CA THR A 95 18.26 10.64 6.97
C THR A 95 18.87 10.91 5.60
N LYS A 96 18.05 11.17 4.57
CA LYS A 96 18.50 11.40 3.18
C LYS A 96 18.36 12.84 2.70
N ASN A 97 18.08 13.77 3.60
CA ASN A 97 17.97 15.20 3.30
C ASN A 97 19.13 15.96 3.98
N PRO A 98 20.33 15.99 3.37
CA PRO A 98 21.39 16.92 3.77
C PRO A 98 21.05 18.36 3.39
#